data_AF-A0A813KNU5-F1
#
_entry.id   AF-A0A813KNU5-F1
#
_cell.length_a   1.000
_cell.length_b   1.000
_cell.length_c   1.000
_cell.angle_alpha   90.00
_cell.angle_beta   90.00
_cell.angle_gamma   90.00
#
_symmetry.space_group_name_H-M   'P 1'
#
loop_
_entity.id
_entity.type
_entity.pdbx_description
1 polymer ?
#
loop_
_entity_poly.entity_id
_entity_poly.type
_entity_poly.pdbx_seq_one_letter_code
_entity_poly.pdbx_strand_id
1 'polypeptide(L)'
;MPVIKEDPLQKYDASLFSFDRMKGEVTVAMKEDWKRDKIDDAKKRAIYDCRDYNEFKQRVAGCTLKPIAKNEFNAPPKFAFNRTVEGSTAVSGGLVASPPSISPLDRQGRGSNAGQGPKNSREVDRELRRRGSAEEKAALVVDYLSTGDDVYRVFGRELDAEVFRQLLEALEQAGTAAAVPPGTAQRFLEHVVERCPGSAAQAAAFFTAEGRGEGTSGPLARQGPGGCQHSRPYLCHPGSDSIQCRSGRQKPGRGQG
;
A
#
# COMPACT_ATOMS: atom_id res chain seq x y z
N MET A 1 60.96 5.61 2.51
CA MET A 1 59.56 5.35 2.88
C MET A 1 59.19 6.28 4.03
N PRO A 2 58.11 7.06 3.94
CA PRO A 2 57.66 7.90 5.06
C PRO A 2 57.18 7.02 6.22
N VAL A 3 57.78 7.22 7.40
CA VAL A 3 57.36 6.58 8.65
C VAL A 3 56.10 7.29 9.13
N ILE A 4 54.96 6.59 9.09
CA ILE A 4 53.71 7.08 9.65
C ILE A 4 53.91 7.09 11.18
N LYS A 5 53.87 8.27 11.79
CA LYS A 5 53.90 8.39 13.25
C LYS A 5 52.55 7.90 13.76
N GLU A 6 52.54 6.77 14.45
CA GLU A 6 51.34 6.25 15.11
C GLU A 6 51.00 7.17 16.28
N ASP A 7 49.78 7.69 16.30
CA ASP A 7 49.28 8.45 17.44
C ASP A 7 49.20 7.52 18.67
N PRO A 8 49.74 7.93 19.83
CA PRO A 8 49.72 7.09 21.02
C PRO A 8 48.27 6.78 21.43
N LEU A 9 47.99 5.48 21.61
CA LEU A 9 46.69 4.98 22.06
C LEU A 9 46.25 5.71 23.34
N GLN A 10 45.21 6.55 23.21
CA GLN A 10 44.59 7.19 24.36
C GLN A 10 43.98 6.11 25.25
N LYS A 11 44.37 6.10 26.54
CA LYS A 11 43.82 5.17 27.53
C LYS A 11 42.32 5.43 27.69
N TYR A 12 41.51 4.40 27.50
CA TYR A 12 40.05 4.46 27.68
C TYR A 12 39.71 4.66 29.15
N ASP A 13 39.04 5.76 29.48
CA ASP A 13 38.52 6.03 30.83
C ASP A 13 37.03 5.62 30.89
N ALA A 14 36.77 4.50 31.56
CA ALA A 14 35.42 3.95 31.69
C ALA A 14 34.48 4.85 32.53
N SER A 15 35.02 5.77 33.34
CA SER A 15 34.22 6.66 34.19
C SER A 15 33.60 7.82 33.41
N LEU A 16 34.19 8.20 32.29
CA LEU A 16 33.68 9.24 31.39
C LEU A 16 32.65 8.69 30.40
N PHE A 17 32.53 7.37 30.31
CA PHE A 17 31.62 6.70 29.39
C PHE A 17 30.25 6.49 30.03
N SER A 18 29.25 7.24 29.56
CA SER A 18 27.85 6.99 29.90
C SER A 18 27.14 6.33 28.72
N PHE A 19 26.63 5.11 28.95
CA PHE A 19 25.84 4.37 27.96
C PHE A 19 24.59 5.14 27.51
N ASP A 20 23.96 5.88 28.43
CA ASP A 20 22.78 6.68 28.11
C ASP A 20 23.11 7.84 27.16
N ARG A 21 24.26 8.48 27.34
CA ARG A 21 24.75 9.50 26.42
C ARG A 21 25.00 8.93 25.03
N MET A 22 25.68 7.78 24.95
CA MET A 22 25.92 7.10 23.67
C MET A 22 24.62 6.74 22.97
N LYS A 23 23.64 6.19 23.70
CA LYS A 23 22.32 5.86 23.15
C LYS A 23 21.63 7.11 22.61
N GLY A 24 21.72 8.24 23.32
CA GLY A 24 21.24 9.54 22.85
C GLY A 24 21.90 9.95 21.53
N GLU A 25 23.23 9.92 21.46
CA GLU A 25 24.00 10.26 20.27
C GLU A 25 23.63 9.38 19.06
N VAL A 26 23.47 8.07 19.26
CA VAL A 26 23.02 7.13 18.21
C VAL A 26 21.62 7.46 17.73
N THR A 27 20.66 7.73 18.62
CA THR A 27 19.29 8.05 18.21
C THR A 27 19.20 9.37 17.43
N VAL A 28 20.03 10.37 17.78
CA VAL A 28 20.13 11.62 17.03
C VAL A 28 20.70 11.35 15.63
N ALA A 29 21.79 10.59 15.54
CA ALA A 29 22.40 10.22 14.26
C ALA A 29 21.40 9.47 13.35
N MET A 30 20.66 8.49 13.89
CA MET A 30 19.62 7.77 13.13
C MET A 30 18.53 8.70 12.60
N LYS A 31 18.12 9.70 13.38
CA LYS A 31 17.10 10.68 12.97
C LYS A 31 17.62 11.62 11.87
N GLU A 32 18.88 12.01 11.96
CA GLU A 32 19.53 12.84 10.94
C GLU A 32 19.68 12.10 9.61
N ASP A 33 20.09 10.83 9.65
CA ASP A 33 20.18 9.99 8.45
C ASP A 33 18.81 9.79 7.82
N TRP A 34 17.78 9.45 8.62
CA TRP A 34 16.41 9.36 8.11
C TRP A 34 15.93 10.65 7.45
N LYS A 35 16.25 11.81 8.03
CA LYS A 35 15.90 13.12 7.45
C LYS A 35 16.65 13.36 6.15
N ARG A 36 17.95 13.02 6.08
CA ARG A 36 18.75 13.12 4.85
C ARG A 36 18.18 12.24 3.76
N ASP A 37 17.82 11.00 4.06
CA ASP A 37 17.20 10.06 3.11
C ASP A 37 15.88 10.61 2.56
N LYS A 38 15.02 11.17 3.41
CA LYS A 38 13.76 11.79 2.94
C LYS A 38 13.99 13.00 2.06
N ILE A 39 14.97 13.83 2.38
CA ILE A 39 15.35 14.98 1.56
C ILE A 39 15.92 14.51 0.21
N ASP A 40 16.77 13.49 0.22
CA ASP A 40 17.37 12.91 -0.98
C ASP A 40 16.33 12.26 -1.88
N ASP A 41 15.40 11.47 -1.33
CA ASP A 41 14.25 10.90 -2.03
C ASP A 41 13.39 11.99 -2.68
N ALA A 42 13.10 13.08 -1.95
CA ALA A 42 12.32 14.20 -2.47
C ALA A 42 13.07 14.92 -3.60
N LYS A 43 14.39 15.12 -3.47
CA LYS A 43 15.24 15.68 -4.53
C LYS A 43 15.28 14.78 -5.76
N LYS A 44 15.47 13.47 -5.57
CA LYS A 44 15.44 12.46 -6.65
C LYS A 44 14.11 12.49 -7.37
N ARG A 45 12.98 12.47 -6.66
CA ARG A 45 11.65 12.62 -7.29
C ARG A 45 11.52 13.94 -8.04
N ALA A 46 12.01 15.04 -7.48
CA ALA A 46 12.00 16.31 -8.19
C ALA A 46 12.80 16.26 -9.51
N ILE A 47 13.92 15.53 -9.59
CA ILE A 47 14.67 15.35 -10.84
C ILE A 47 13.80 14.67 -11.91
N TYR A 48 13.05 13.63 -11.54
CA TYR A 48 12.24 12.87 -12.49
C TYR A 48 10.90 13.53 -12.84
N ASP A 49 10.31 14.27 -11.89
CA ASP A 49 8.98 14.84 -12.03
C ASP A 49 8.97 16.26 -12.62
N CYS A 50 10.10 16.98 -12.57
CA CYS A 50 10.18 18.34 -13.11
C CYS A 50 10.49 18.31 -14.61
N ARG A 51 9.78 19.13 -15.39
CA ARG A 51 9.99 19.23 -16.84
C ARG A 51 11.12 20.18 -17.20
N ASP A 52 11.33 21.18 -16.35
CA ASP A 52 12.28 22.27 -16.56
C ASP A 52 13.15 22.52 -15.32
N TYR A 53 14.36 23.02 -15.56
CA TYR A 53 15.34 23.28 -14.51
C TYR A 53 14.84 24.30 -13.47
N ASN A 54 14.04 25.30 -13.88
CA ASN A 54 13.48 26.29 -12.96
C ASN A 54 12.44 25.69 -12.01
N GLU A 55 11.65 24.72 -12.47
CA GLU A 55 10.67 24.00 -11.65
C GLU A 55 11.37 23.10 -10.62
N PHE A 56 12.42 22.40 -11.06
CA PHE A 56 13.31 21.62 -10.19
C PHE A 56 13.92 22.49 -9.10
N LYS A 57 14.49 23.65 -9.48
CA LYS A 57 15.10 24.60 -8.54
C LYS A 57 14.10 25.09 -7.48
N GLN A 58 12.85 25.38 -7.87
CA GLN A 58 11.79 25.80 -6.93
C GLN A 58 11.38 24.67 -5.97
N ARG A 59 11.21 23.43 -6.47
CA ARG A 59 10.86 22.28 -5.61
C ARG A 59 11.99 21.93 -4.65
N VAL A 60 13.24 21.95 -5.11
CA VAL A 60 14.41 21.68 -4.27
C VAL A 60 14.61 22.79 -3.22
N ALA A 61 14.35 24.05 -3.57
CA ALA A 61 14.38 25.15 -2.61
C ALA A 61 13.27 25.05 -1.54
N GLY A 62 12.09 24.54 -1.90
CA GLY A 62 11.01 24.24 -0.95
C GLY A 62 11.34 23.10 0.01
N CYS A 63 12.15 22.13 -0.43
CA CYS A 63 12.59 21.01 0.39
C CYS A 63 13.71 21.35 1.39
N THR A 64 14.19 22.60 1.44
CA THR A 64 15.34 22.98 2.27
C THR A 64 15.12 24.18 3.19
N LEU A 65 13.89 24.61 3.55
CA LEU A 65 13.77 25.90 4.23
C LEU A 65 13.01 25.99 5.57
N LYS A 66 13.58 26.94 6.32
CA LYS A 66 13.45 27.39 7.70
C LYS A 66 12.06 27.98 8.02
N PRO A 67 11.70 28.08 9.32
CA PRO A 67 10.45 28.68 9.76
C PRO A 67 10.21 30.08 9.17
N ILE A 68 8.99 30.25 8.66
CA ILE A 68 8.46 31.49 8.09
C ILE A 68 8.35 32.53 9.20
N ALA A 69 8.89 33.74 8.98
CA ALA A 69 8.84 34.83 9.95
C ALA A 69 7.45 35.49 9.98
N LYS A 70 7.06 36.06 11.12
CA LYS A 70 5.71 36.63 11.38
C LYS A 70 5.23 37.67 10.35
N ASN A 71 6.14 38.32 9.63
CA ASN A 71 5.82 39.30 8.59
C ASN A 71 5.43 38.65 7.24
N GLU A 72 5.88 37.42 6.97
CA GLU A 72 5.51 36.64 5.77
C GLU A 72 4.15 35.94 5.94
N PHE A 73 3.72 35.70 7.18
CA PHE A 73 2.41 35.11 7.48
C PHE A 73 1.24 36.07 7.26
N ASN A 74 1.47 37.39 7.40
CA ASN A 74 0.44 38.42 7.24
C ASN A 74 0.29 38.94 5.81
N ALA A 75 1.12 38.50 4.86
CA ALA A 75 0.99 38.86 3.46
C ALA A 75 -0.16 38.07 2.81
N PRO A 76 -0.95 38.67 1.89
CA PRO A 76 -2.07 37.98 1.24
C PRO A 76 -1.59 36.67 0.59
N PRO A 77 -2.35 35.55 0.74
CA PRO A 77 -1.97 34.27 0.17
C PRO A 77 -1.82 34.40 -1.34
N LYS A 78 -0.60 34.23 -1.87
CA LYS A 78 -0.34 34.35 -3.32
C LYS A 78 -0.83 33.16 -4.14
N PHE A 79 -1.38 32.13 -3.51
CA PHE A 79 -1.90 30.97 -4.22
C PHE A 79 -3.35 31.22 -4.61
N ALA A 80 -3.52 31.89 -5.75
CA ALA A 80 -4.77 31.88 -6.51
C ALA A 80 -4.99 30.46 -7.07
N PHE A 81 -5.61 29.59 -6.27
CA PHE A 81 -6.19 28.34 -6.74
C PHE A 81 -7.59 28.63 -7.31
N ASN A 82 -7.68 28.94 -8.60
CA ASN A 82 -8.88 28.75 -9.42
C ASN A 82 -8.53 27.61 -10.38
N ARG A 83 -9.10 26.39 -10.38
CA ARG A 83 -10.52 25.97 -10.34
C ARG A 83 -11.42 26.71 -11.33
N THR A 84 -11.19 26.47 -12.63
CA THR A 84 -12.14 26.51 -13.77
C THR A 84 -11.47 25.67 -14.88
N VAL A 85 -11.84 24.40 -15.13
CA VAL A 85 -12.97 23.89 -15.95
C VAL A 85 -13.08 24.57 -17.33
N GLU A 86 -12.75 23.76 -18.34
CA GLU A 86 -13.28 23.66 -19.72
C GLU A 86 -13.72 24.92 -20.50
N GLY A 87 -13.29 24.98 -21.78
CA GLY A 87 -14.09 25.58 -22.85
C GLY A 87 -13.36 26.51 -23.83
N SER A 88 -12.97 25.95 -24.98
CA SER A 88 -13.19 26.49 -26.34
C SER A 88 -12.90 27.97 -26.66
N THR A 89 -11.90 28.23 -27.50
CA THR A 89 -12.01 28.70 -28.91
C THR A 89 -10.81 29.53 -29.40
N ALA A 90 -10.26 29.05 -30.51
CA ALA A 90 -9.63 29.71 -31.66
C ALA A 90 -9.06 31.16 -31.61
N VAL A 91 -7.79 31.27 -32.06
CA VAL A 91 -7.28 32.07 -33.22
C VAL A 91 -7.44 33.61 -33.13
N SER A 92 -6.40 34.47 -33.17
CA SER A 92 -5.52 34.84 -34.31
C SER A 92 -4.68 36.05 -33.87
N GLY A 93 -3.47 36.38 -34.34
CA GLY A 93 -2.57 35.93 -35.42
C GLY A 93 -1.15 36.45 -35.09
N GLY A 94 -0.05 36.12 -35.75
CA GLY A 94 0.25 35.66 -37.10
C GLY A 94 1.57 36.37 -37.46
N LEU A 95 2.66 35.65 -37.77
CA LEU A 95 3.34 35.59 -39.08
C LEU A 95 4.82 35.25 -38.75
N VAL A 96 5.62 34.37 -39.36
CA VAL A 96 5.50 33.36 -40.44
C VAL A 96 6.70 32.40 -40.24
N ALA A 97 6.47 31.09 -40.12
CA ALA A 97 7.46 30.04 -40.45
C ALA A 97 6.74 28.67 -40.48
N SER A 98 6.88 27.95 -41.60
CA SER A 98 6.19 26.69 -41.88
C SER A 98 6.55 25.54 -40.92
N PRO A 99 5.61 24.60 -40.69
CA PRO A 99 5.58 23.76 -39.49
C PRO A 99 6.30 22.40 -39.68
N PRO A 100 7.02 21.89 -38.67
CA PRO A 100 7.21 20.46 -38.56
C PRO A 100 5.87 19.82 -38.17
N SER A 101 5.43 18.82 -38.93
CA SER A 101 4.33 17.94 -38.59
C SER A 101 4.70 17.12 -37.36
N ILE A 102 4.44 17.67 -36.18
CA ILE A 102 4.53 16.95 -34.91
C ILE A 102 3.14 16.39 -34.66
N SER A 103 2.95 15.12 -34.99
CA SER A 103 1.77 14.37 -34.63
C SER A 103 1.45 14.60 -33.13
N PRO A 104 0.17 14.69 -32.74
CA PRO A 104 -0.21 14.84 -31.35
C PRO A 104 0.28 13.60 -30.61
N LEU A 105 1.40 13.76 -29.89
CA LEU A 105 1.91 12.73 -29.01
C LEU A 105 0.89 12.62 -27.89
N ASP A 106 0.07 11.58 -28.02
CA ASP A 106 -0.87 11.11 -27.05
C ASP A 106 -0.34 11.33 -25.63
N ARG A 107 -1.11 12.12 -24.90
CA ARG A 107 -1.07 12.20 -23.44
C ARG A 107 -1.64 10.90 -22.86
N GLN A 108 -1.16 9.75 -23.33
CA GLN A 108 -1.40 8.46 -22.71
C GLN A 108 -0.55 8.41 -21.45
N GLY A 109 -1.24 8.21 -20.33
CA GLY A 109 -0.64 7.93 -19.03
C GLY A 109 0.37 6.78 -19.16
N ARG A 110 1.63 7.15 -19.37
CA ARG A 110 2.75 6.23 -19.44
C ARG A 110 3.02 5.74 -18.03
N GLY A 111 2.43 4.59 -17.69
CA GLY A 111 2.68 3.91 -16.44
C GLY A 111 1.73 2.75 -16.12
N SER A 112 0.59 2.63 -16.80
CA SER A 112 -0.15 1.38 -16.79
C SER A 112 0.53 0.43 -17.78
N ASN A 113 1.30 -0.52 -17.26
CA ASN A 113 1.63 -1.73 -18.02
C ASN A 113 0.29 -2.43 -18.34
N ALA A 114 -0.36 -2.02 -19.44
CA ALA A 114 -1.71 -2.46 -19.79
C ALA A 114 -1.84 -3.97 -20.06
N GLY A 115 -0.74 -4.72 -19.99
CA GLY A 115 -0.73 -6.18 -20.04
C GLY A 115 -0.12 -6.88 -18.82
N GLN A 116 0.45 -6.17 -17.84
CA GLN A 116 0.93 -6.80 -16.62
C GLN A 116 -0.07 -6.53 -15.51
N GLY A 117 -0.73 -7.60 -15.04
CA GLY A 117 -1.61 -7.53 -13.89
C GLY A 117 -0.92 -6.97 -12.65
N PRO A 118 -1.71 -6.57 -11.64
CA PRO A 118 -1.18 -6.03 -10.39
C PRO A 118 -0.13 -6.98 -9.78
N LYS A 119 0.95 -6.40 -9.27
CA LYS A 119 2.09 -7.13 -8.69
C LYS A 119 2.02 -7.19 -7.17
N ASN A 120 1.20 -6.35 -6.54
CA ASN A 120 1.06 -6.27 -5.10
C ASN A 120 -0.32 -5.74 -4.70
N SER A 121 -0.71 -5.96 -3.45
CA SER A 121 -1.98 -5.51 -2.88
C SER A 121 -2.25 -4.00 -3.07
N ARG A 122 -1.23 -3.14 -2.99
CA ARG A 122 -1.40 -1.68 -3.20
C ARG A 122 -1.72 -1.30 -4.64
N GLU A 123 -1.24 -2.08 -5.62
CA GLU A 123 -1.60 -1.89 -7.02
C GLU A 123 -3.05 -2.31 -7.27
N VAL A 124 -3.52 -3.39 -6.62
CA VAL A 124 -4.94 -3.77 -6.65
C VAL A 124 -5.81 -2.65 -6.07
N ASP A 125 -5.48 -2.10 -4.90
CA ASP A 125 -6.22 -0.97 -4.30
C ASP A 125 -6.28 0.24 -5.23
N ARG A 126 -5.16 0.63 -5.85
CA ARG A 126 -5.13 1.73 -6.83
C ARG A 126 -6.04 1.47 -8.02
N GLU A 127 -6.05 0.24 -8.52
CA GLU A 127 -6.86 -0.14 -9.67
C GLU A 127 -8.36 -0.24 -9.31
N LEU A 128 -8.68 -0.73 -8.11
CA LEU A 128 -10.04 -0.71 -7.57
C LEU A 128 -10.60 0.71 -7.44
N ARG A 129 -9.78 1.68 -7.04
CA ARG A 129 -10.21 3.09 -6.97
C ARG A 129 -10.36 3.76 -8.33
N ARG A 130 -9.68 3.25 -9.37
CA ARG A 130 -9.84 3.73 -10.75
C ARG A 130 -11.10 3.20 -11.41
N ARG A 131 -11.49 1.98 -11.06
CA ARG A 131 -12.67 1.30 -11.60
C ARG A 131 -13.92 1.78 -10.86
N GLY A 132 -14.86 2.33 -11.62
CA GLY A 132 -16.03 3.00 -11.06
C GLY A 132 -17.14 2.03 -10.71
N SER A 133 -17.30 0.97 -11.50
CA SER A 133 -18.41 0.03 -11.38
C SER A 133 -18.02 -1.29 -10.70
N ALA A 134 -19.01 -1.99 -10.15
CA ALA A 134 -18.80 -3.29 -9.53
C ALA A 134 -18.35 -4.34 -10.56
N GLU A 135 -18.86 -4.26 -11.79
CA GLU A 135 -18.54 -5.16 -12.89
C GLU A 135 -17.08 -5.01 -13.34
N GLU A 136 -16.59 -3.78 -13.43
CA GLU A 136 -15.18 -3.52 -13.74
C GLU A 136 -14.28 -4.07 -12.63
N LYS A 137 -14.66 -3.88 -11.36
CA LYS A 137 -13.89 -4.39 -10.22
C LYS A 137 -13.90 -5.93 -10.19
N ALA A 138 -15.03 -6.56 -10.50
CA ALA A 138 -15.12 -8.02 -10.61
C ALA A 138 -14.30 -8.56 -11.79
N ALA A 139 -14.29 -7.85 -12.92
CA ALA A 139 -13.43 -8.20 -14.06
C ALA A 139 -11.94 -8.18 -13.67
N LEU A 140 -11.52 -7.31 -12.75
CA LEU A 140 -10.13 -7.31 -12.24
C LEU A 140 -9.77 -8.67 -11.60
N VAL A 141 -10.71 -9.25 -10.86
CA VAL A 141 -10.52 -10.55 -10.19
C VAL A 141 -10.46 -11.66 -11.22
N VAL A 142 -11.37 -11.66 -12.19
CA VAL A 142 -11.41 -12.66 -13.25
C VAL A 142 -10.15 -12.59 -14.13
N ASP A 143 -9.71 -11.41 -14.52
CA ASP A 143 -8.61 -11.27 -15.47
C ASP A 143 -7.23 -11.54 -14.83
N TYR A 144 -7.05 -11.17 -13.55
CA TYR A 144 -5.73 -11.15 -12.94
C TYR A 144 -5.59 -11.97 -11.65
N LEU A 145 -6.69 -12.42 -11.05
CA LEU A 145 -6.70 -13.16 -9.79
C LEU A 145 -7.45 -14.50 -9.92
N SER A 146 -7.54 -15.04 -11.14
CA SER A 146 -8.21 -16.32 -11.41
C SER A 146 -7.47 -17.55 -10.88
N THR A 147 -6.15 -17.46 -10.68
CA THR A 147 -5.33 -18.58 -10.20
C THR A 147 -4.88 -18.37 -8.76
N GLY A 148 -4.74 -19.45 -8.00
CA GLY A 148 -4.22 -19.39 -6.64
C GLY A 148 -2.79 -18.83 -6.55
N ASP A 149 -1.97 -19.04 -7.58
CA ASP A 149 -0.59 -18.51 -7.62
C ASP A 149 -0.58 -16.98 -7.82
N ASP A 150 -1.51 -16.43 -8.61
CA ASP A 150 -1.67 -14.98 -8.75
C ASP A 150 -2.15 -14.33 -7.44
N VAL A 151 -3.11 -14.97 -6.77
CA VAL A 151 -3.58 -14.54 -5.45
C VAL A 151 -2.43 -14.52 -4.44
N TYR A 152 -1.61 -15.58 -4.41
CA TYR A 152 -0.43 -15.64 -3.54
C TYR A 152 0.62 -14.58 -3.90
N ARG A 153 0.87 -14.35 -5.19
CA ARG A 153 1.83 -13.35 -5.66
C ARG A 153 1.45 -11.95 -5.19
N VAL A 154 0.16 -11.63 -5.18
CA VAL A 154 -0.36 -10.29 -4.86
C VAL A 154 -0.58 -10.09 -3.36
N PHE A 155 -1.10 -11.11 -2.66
CA PHE A 155 -1.57 -11.03 -1.26
C PHE A 155 -0.80 -11.91 -0.27
N GLY A 156 0.19 -12.67 -0.73
CA GLY A 156 0.94 -13.63 0.10
C GLY A 156 1.73 -12.97 1.23
N ARG A 157 2.04 -11.68 1.11
CA ARG A 157 2.71 -10.92 2.18
C ARG A 157 1.74 -10.18 3.10
N GLU A 158 0.69 -9.60 2.53
CA GLU A 158 -0.27 -8.77 3.25
C GLU A 158 -1.58 -8.70 2.44
N LEU A 159 -2.70 -8.82 3.15
CA LEU A 159 -4.06 -8.62 2.61
C LEU A 159 -4.73 -7.55 3.44
N ASP A 160 -4.93 -6.38 2.85
CA ASP A 160 -5.67 -5.29 3.47
C ASP A 160 -7.17 -5.66 3.57
N ALA A 161 -7.77 -5.47 4.74
CA ALA A 161 -9.14 -5.87 5.02
C ALA A 161 -10.18 -5.07 4.23
N GLU A 162 -9.94 -3.77 4.02
CA GLU A 162 -10.85 -2.91 3.24
C GLU A 162 -10.81 -3.28 1.76
N VAL A 163 -9.61 -3.53 1.23
CA VAL A 163 -9.43 -3.99 -0.15
C VAL A 163 -10.15 -5.32 -0.35
N PHE A 164 -9.98 -6.26 0.57
CA PHE A 164 -10.64 -7.56 0.51
C PHE A 164 -12.17 -7.44 0.61
N ARG A 165 -12.69 -6.59 1.50
CA ARG A 165 -14.12 -6.29 1.62
C ARG A 165 -14.70 -5.74 0.32
N GLN A 166 -14.04 -4.74 -0.27
CA GLN A 166 -14.47 -4.13 -1.53
C GLN A 166 -14.48 -5.12 -2.70
N LEU A 167 -13.54 -6.06 -2.73
CA LEU A 167 -13.50 -7.12 -3.75
C LEU A 167 -14.69 -8.09 -3.59
N LEU A 168 -14.98 -8.51 -2.37
CA LEU A 168 -16.12 -9.40 -2.10
C LEU A 168 -17.45 -8.74 -2.43
N GLU A 169 -17.63 -7.48 -2.02
CA GLU A 169 -18.82 -6.69 -2.34
C GLU A 169 -18.99 -6.51 -3.85
N ALA A 170 -17.89 -6.21 -4.58
CA ALA A 170 -17.94 -6.10 -6.03
C ALA A 170 -18.30 -7.42 -6.72
N LEU A 171 -17.78 -8.57 -6.24
CA LEU A 171 -18.11 -9.89 -6.77
C LEU A 171 -19.55 -10.31 -6.47
N GLU A 172 -20.08 -9.94 -5.31
CA GLU A 172 -21.49 -10.18 -4.95
C GLU A 172 -22.44 -9.35 -5.82
N GLN A 173 -22.18 -8.05 -5.95
CA GLN A 173 -22.97 -7.15 -6.81
C GLN A 173 -22.92 -7.59 -8.27
N ALA A 174 -21.73 -7.89 -8.79
CA ALA A 174 -21.55 -8.32 -10.17
C ALA A 174 -22.03 -9.76 -10.43
N GLY A 175 -22.18 -10.60 -9.41
CA GLY A 175 -22.73 -11.95 -9.54
C GLY A 175 -24.19 -11.98 -10.00
N THR A 176 -24.91 -10.86 -9.87
CA THR A 176 -26.24 -10.68 -10.46
C THR A 176 -26.18 -10.33 -11.96
N ALA A 177 -25.04 -9.85 -12.44
CA ALA A 177 -24.81 -9.49 -13.83
C ALA A 177 -24.23 -10.66 -14.63
N ALA A 178 -24.59 -10.75 -15.91
CA ALA A 178 -24.14 -11.82 -16.81
C ALA A 178 -22.63 -11.82 -17.14
N ALA A 179 -21.87 -10.83 -16.65
CA ALA A 179 -20.47 -10.62 -16.99
C ALA A 179 -19.49 -11.50 -16.18
N VAL A 180 -19.90 -11.97 -14.99
CA VAL A 180 -19.01 -12.72 -14.09
C VAL A 180 -19.44 -14.19 -14.05
N PRO A 181 -18.53 -15.15 -14.29
CA PRO A 181 -18.86 -16.56 -14.17
C PRO A 181 -19.39 -16.89 -12.76
N PRO A 182 -20.45 -17.71 -12.64
CA PRO A 182 -20.98 -18.09 -11.34
C PRO A 182 -19.93 -18.85 -10.52
N GLY A 183 -19.89 -18.58 -9.21
CA GLY A 183 -18.92 -19.18 -8.29
C GLY A 183 -17.54 -18.52 -8.28
N THR A 184 -17.32 -17.42 -9.00
CA THR A 184 -16.04 -16.68 -8.98
C THR A 184 -15.67 -16.22 -7.57
N ALA A 185 -16.63 -15.69 -6.79
CA ALA A 185 -16.41 -15.29 -5.41
C ALA A 185 -15.93 -16.45 -4.53
N GLN A 186 -16.56 -17.62 -4.66
CA GLN A 186 -16.21 -18.80 -3.88
C GLN A 186 -14.80 -19.30 -4.21
N ARG A 187 -14.45 -19.39 -5.50
CA ARG A 187 -13.10 -19.80 -5.93
C ARG A 187 -12.03 -18.81 -5.47
N PHE A 188 -12.31 -17.52 -5.56
CA PHE A 188 -11.41 -16.48 -5.05
C PHE A 188 -11.18 -16.64 -3.54
N LEU A 189 -12.23 -16.86 -2.76
CA LEU A 189 -12.13 -17.13 -1.32
C LEU A 189 -11.34 -18.40 -1.02
N GLU A 190 -11.62 -19.49 -1.73
CA GLU A 190 -10.88 -20.76 -1.61
C GLU A 190 -9.38 -20.54 -1.87
N HIS A 191 -9.01 -19.81 -2.93
CA HIS A 191 -7.62 -19.49 -3.22
C HIS A 191 -6.96 -18.61 -2.15
N VAL A 192 -7.66 -17.61 -1.62
CA VAL A 192 -7.15 -16.74 -0.54
C VAL A 192 -6.90 -17.55 0.74
N VAL A 193 -7.83 -18.43 1.12
CA VAL A 193 -7.70 -19.25 2.34
C VAL A 193 -6.61 -20.31 2.18
N GLU A 194 -6.55 -20.98 1.02
CA GLU A 194 -5.58 -22.05 0.77
C GLU A 194 -4.15 -21.52 0.65
N ARG A 195 -3.96 -20.40 -0.08
CA ARG A 195 -2.62 -19.88 -0.39
C ARG A 195 -2.14 -18.79 0.56
N CYS A 196 -3.05 -18.04 1.19
CA CYS A 196 -2.71 -16.91 2.06
C CYS A 196 -3.36 -17.00 3.45
N PRO A 197 -3.23 -18.12 4.20
CA PRO A 197 -3.99 -18.34 5.43
C PRO A 197 -3.71 -17.29 6.52
N GLY A 198 -2.47 -16.81 6.65
CA GLY A 198 -2.10 -15.78 7.62
C GLY A 198 -2.75 -14.43 7.32
N SER A 199 -2.65 -13.97 6.07
CA SER A 199 -3.27 -12.73 5.61
C SER A 199 -4.80 -12.80 5.67
N ALA A 200 -5.38 -13.95 5.32
CA ALA A 200 -6.81 -14.20 5.39
C ALA A 200 -7.34 -14.14 6.82
N ALA A 201 -6.65 -14.77 7.78
CA ALA A 201 -7.01 -14.72 9.20
C ALA A 201 -6.95 -13.29 9.76
N GLN A 202 -5.94 -12.51 9.35
CA GLN A 202 -5.81 -11.10 9.75
C GLN A 202 -6.96 -10.25 9.18
N ALA A 203 -7.29 -10.40 7.90
CA ALA A 203 -8.40 -9.69 7.28
C ALA A 203 -9.75 -10.10 7.90
N ALA A 204 -9.96 -11.40 8.16
CA ALA A 204 -11.16 -11.96 8.77
C ALA A 204 -11.47 -11.34 10.15
N ALA A 205 -10.44 -11.03 10.94
CA ALA A 205 -10.60 -10.42 12.25
C ALA A 205 -11.38 -9.09 12.20
N PHE A 206 -11.26 -8.31 11.12
CA PHE A 206 -11.97 -7.03 10.96
C PHE A 206 -13.46 -7.20 10.68
N PHE A 207 -13.87 -8.22 9.94
CA PHE A 207 -15.29 -8.47 9.63
C PHE A 207 -16.12 -8.85 10.86
N THR A 208 -15.49 -9.47 11.86
CA THR A 208 -16.19 -9.93 13.06
C THR A 208 -16.61 -8.81 14.01
N ALA A 209 -16.07 -7.60 13.84
CA ALA A 209 -16.29 -6.48 14.75
C ALA A 209 -17.54 -5.65 14.39
N GLU A 210 -17.83 -5.43 13.11
CA GLU A 210 -18.93 -4.56 12.69
C GLU A 210 -20.31 -5.24 12.69
N GLY A 211 -20.37 -6.57 12.66
CA GLY A 211 -21.62 -7.33 12.68
C GLY A 211 -22.25 -7.54 14.06
N ARG A 212 -21.61 -7.10 15.16
CA ARG A 212 -22.13 -7.24 16.53
C ARG A 212 -22.65 -5.93 17.13
N GLY A 213 -23.08 -5.00 16.28
CA GLY A 213 -23.27 -3.60 16.66
C GLY A 213 -24.65 -3.02 16.43
N GLU A 214 -25.71 -3.82 16.24
CA GLU A 214 -27.07 -3.32 16.46
C GLU A 214 -27.33 -3.27 17.97
N GLY A 215 -27.06 -2.10 18.56
CA GLY A 215 -27.58 -1.74 19.87
C GLY A 215 -26.54 -1.23 20.88
N THR A 216 -26.62 0.07 21.11
CA THR A 216 -26.39 0.74 22.41
C THR A 216 -24.96 1.15 22.81
N SER A 217 -24.72 2.46 22.64
CA SER A 217 -24.15 3.40 23.62
C SER A 217 -22.70 3.26 24.10
N GLY A 218 -21.89 4.27 23.76
CA GLY A 218 -21.01 4.91 24.73
C GLY A 218 -19.53 5.00 24.33
N PRO A 219 -19.07 6.15 23.80
CA PRO A 219 -17.65 6.43 23.64
C PRO A 219 -17.17 7.21 24.87
N LEU A 220 -16.57 6.57 25.88
CA LEU A 220 -15.71 7.22 26.89
C LEU A 220 -15.15 6.24 27.93
N ALA A 221 -13.92 5.78 27.70
CA ALA A 221 -12.86 5.47 28.68
C ALA A 221 -11.75 4.77 27.88
N ARG A 222 -10.66 5.41 27.46
CA ARG A 222 -9.62 6.04 28.29
C ARG A 222 -9.33 5.27 29.58
N GLN A 223 -8.60 4.18 29.46
CA GLN A 223 -7.61 3.81 30.48
C GLN A 223 -6.41 3.13 29.83
N GLY A 224 -5.25 3.73 30.09
CA GLY A 224 -3.95 3.26 29.67
C GLY A 224 -3.40 2.13 30.57
N PRO A 225 -2.08 1.91 30.54
CA PRO A 225 -1.45 0.60 30.67
C PRO A 225 -1.12 0.23 32.12
N GLY A 226 -1.17 -1.07 32.44
CA GLY A 226 -0.61 -1.59 33.68
C GLY A 226 -0.95 -3.06 33.90
N GLY A 227 0.02 -3.96 33.77
CA GLY A 227 -0.18 -5.37 34.11
C GLY A 227 0.86 -6.33 33.59
N CYS A 228 2.10 -6.23 34.09
CA CYS A 228 3.04 -7.35 34.08
C CYS A 228 2.51 -8.45 35.01
N GLN A 229 2.08 -9.59 34.48
CA GLN A 229 2.05 -10.89 35.18
C GLN A 229 2.34 -11.98 34.12
N HIS A 230 3.59 -12.37 33.92
CA HIS A 230 4.14 -13.62 34.46
C HIS A 230 3.08 -14.65 34.86
N SER A 231 2.72 -15.53 33.93
CA SER A 231 2.10 -16.85 34.17
C SER A 231 2.20 -17.71 32.90
N ARG A 232 3.32 -18.41 32.71
CA ARG A 232 3.30 -19.81 32.22
C ARG A 232 2.95 -20.68 33.44
N PRO A 233 2.32 -21.88 33.35
CA PRO A 233 2.33 -22.86 32.26
C PRO A 233 0.88 -23.19 31.78
N TYR A 234 0.63 -23.91 30.70
CA TYR A 234 0.50 -25.37 30.68
C TYR A 234 0.67 -25.88 29.23
N LEU A 235 1.50 -26.91 29.10
CA LEU A 235 1.40 -27.85 27.99
C LEU A 235 0.04 -28.55 28.07
N CYS A 236 -0.77 -28.43 27.02
CA CYS A 236 -1.77 -29.42 26.69
C CYS A 236 -1.36 -30.06 25.37
N HIS A 237 -0.89 -31.30 25.45
CA HIS A 237 -0.83 -32.23 24.34
C HIS A 237 -2.27 -32.53 23.88
N PRO A 238 -2.65 -32.28 22.62
CA PRO A 238 -3.78 -32.98 22.03
C PRO A 238 -3.34 -34.39 21.66
N GLY A 239 -3.98 -35.35 22.34
CA GLY A 239 -3.84 -36.76 22.11
C GLY A 239 -4.32 -37.17 20.72
N SER A 240 -3.78 -38.31 20.32
CA SER A 240 -3.97 -39.03 19.08
C SER A 240 -5.39 -39.60 18.98
N ASP A 241 -6.33 -38.85 18.40
CA ASP A 241 -7.61 -39.44 17.97
C ASP A 241 -7.55 -39.83 16.50
N SER A 242 -7.41 -41.14 16.31
CA SER A 242 -7.40 -41.84 15.04
C SER A 242 -8.81 -41.86 14.46
N ILE A 243 -9.16 -40.88 13.63
CA ILE A 243 -10.41 -40.91 12.86
C ILE A 243 -10.19 -41.81 11.63
N GLN A 244 -10.60 -43.07 11.75
CA GLN A 244 -10.84 -43.96 10.61
C GLN A 244 -12.02 -43.41 9.79
N CYS A 245 -11.73 -42.66 8.73
CA CYS A 245 -12.72 -42.37 7.69
C CYS A 245 -12.98 -43.65 6.88
N ARG A 246 -14.13 -44.28 7.16
CA ARG A 246 -14.72 -45.37 6.37
C ARG A 246 -14.83 -44.97 4.90
N SER A 247 -14.20 -45.75 4.05
CA SER A 247 -14.40 -45.78 2.60
C SER A 247 -15.82 -46.24 2.24
N GLY A 248 -16.70 -45.28 1.93
CA GLY A 248 -18.00 -45.53 1.32
C GLY A 248 -17.86 -45.81 -0.18
N ARG A 249 -17.73 -47.09 -0.54
CA ARG A 249 -17.66 -47.60 -1.92
C ARG A 249 -19.06 -47.57 -2.55
N GLN A 250 -19.36 -46.56 -3.38
CA GLN A 250 -20.58 -46.54 -4.20
C GLN A 250 -20.45 -47.50 -5.40
N LYS A 251 -21.44 -48.39 -5.55
CA LYS A 251 -21.62 -49.28 -6.70
C LYS A 251 -22.18 -48.49 -7.91
N PRO A 252 -21.68 -48.70 -9.13
CA PRO A 252 -22.41 -48.30 -10.33
C PRO A 252 -23.50 -49.33 -10.65
N GLY A 253 -24.75 -48.86 -10.72
CA GLY A 253 -25.87 -49.63 -11.26
C GLY A 253 -25.75 -49.76 -12.77
N ARG A 254 -25.73 -51.00 -13.27
CA ARG A 254 -25.98 -51.33 -14.68
C ARG A 254 -27.47 -51.17 -14.95
N GLY A 255 -27.85 -50.14 -15.69
CA GLY A 255 -29.12 -50.07 -16.39
C GLY A 255 -28.99 -50.75 -17.75
N GLN A 256 -29.87 -51.72 -18.01
CA GLN A 256 -30.08 -52.33 -19.31
C GLN A 256 -30.92 -51.39 -20.18
N GLY A 257 -30.59 -51.35 -21.47
CA GLY A 257 -31.36 -50.77 -22.56
C GLY A 257 -30.79 -51.32 -23.85
#